data_AF-A0A7Y0W4W5-F1
#
_entry.id   AF-A0A7Y0W4W5-F1
#
_cell.length_a   1.000
_cell.length_b   1.000
_cell.length_c   1.000
_cell.angle_alpha   90.00
_cell.angle_beta   90.00
_cell.angle_gamma   90.00
#
_symmetry.space_group_name_H-M   'P 1'
#
loop_
_entity.id
_entity.type
_entity.pdbx_description
1 polymer ?
#
loop_
_entity_poly.entity_id
_entity_poly.type
_entity_poly.pdbx_seq_one_letter_code
_entity_poly.pdbx_strand_id
1 'polypeptide(L)'
;MPNKSRHPYVDHNPAPVDTKLHAAAERAIHHYLPPSDDNAAPVDHPPGNLFSVSPNIDTETLLANAAEHLDSANQITATLAFDLEDPHRAIILGIQQLIDLSALLVARAQEQVAPAASPATA
;
A
#
# COMPACT_ATOMS: atom_id res chain seq x y z
N MET A 1 12.50 17.89 73.68
CA MET A 1 12.66 16.42 73.80
C MET A 1 12.80 15.84 72.40
N PRO A 2 13.73 14.90 72.13
CA PRO A 2 14.11 14.53 70.78
C PRO A 2 13.12 13.54 70.15
N ASN A 3 12.75 13.83 68.91
CA ASN A 3 12.06 12.92 68.00
C ASN A 3 13.11 11.96 67.41
N LYS A 4 12.92 10.64 67.55
CA LYS A 4 13.83 9.62 66.99
C LYS A 4 13.03 8.53 66.28
N SER A 5 12.77 8.81 65.01
CA SER A 5 12.89 7.95 63.83
C SER A 5 12.90 6.44 64.07
N ARG A 6 11.85 5.75 63.63
CA ARG A 6 11.92 4.37 63.10
C ARG A 6 10.92 4.20 61.96
N HIS A 7 11.34 4.58 60.75
CA HIS A 7 10.75 4.07 59.52
C HIS A 7 11.42 2.73 59.23
N PRO A 8 10.70 1.60 59.17
CA PRO A 8 11.28 0.37 58.65
C PRO A 8 11.48 0.57 57.15
N TYR A 9 12.74 0.53 56.74
CA TYR A 9 13.14 0.41 55.34
C TYR A 9 12.53 -0.88 54.82
N VAL A 10 11.55 -0.78 53.91
CA VAL A 10 11.02 -1.93 53.17
C VAL A 10 12.12 -2.31 52.19
N ASP A 11 12.86 -3.35 52.55
CA ASP A 11 13.82 -4.02 51.70
C ASP A 11 13.08 -4.51 50.45
N HIS A 12 13.22 -3.76 49.35
CA HIS A 12 12.75 -4.21 48.05
C HIS A 12 13.73 -5.27 47.59
N ASN A 13 13.55 -6.50 48.06
CA ASN A 13 14.22 -7.65 47.50
C ASN A 13 13.76 -7.77 46.03
N PRO A 14 14.60 -7.51 45.02
CA PRO A 14 14.19 -7.69 43.64
C PRO A 14 13.97 -9.19 43.44
N ALA A 15 12.77 -9.57 43.01
CA ALA A 15 12.49 -10.96 42.66
C ALA A 15 13.56 -11.48 41.70
N PRO A 16 13.97 -12.76 41.80
CA PRO A 16 15.01 -13.30 40.92
C PRO A 16 14.57 -13.12 39.47
N VAL A 17 15.35 -12.37 38.69
CA VAL A 17 15.13 -12.27 37.25
C VAL A 17 15.30 -13.68 36.69
N ASP A 18 14.20 -14.29 36.25
CA ASP A 18 14.23 -15.63 35.70
C ASP A 18 15.02 -15.57 34.38
N THR A 19 16.28 -15.98 34.44
CA THR A 19 17.25 -15.84 33.33
C THR A 19 16.77 -16.55 32.07
N LYS A 20 15.95 -17.60 32.23
CA LYS A 20 15.29 -18.29 31.12
C LYS A 20 14.21 -17.44 30.46
N LEU A 21 13.45 -16.67 31.24
CA LEU A 21 12.46 -15.74 30.73
C LEU A 21 13.14 -14.60 29.98
N HIS A 22 14.25 -14.08 30.53
CA HIS A 22 15.03 -13.04 29.86
C HIS A 22 15.62 -13.53 28.53
N ALA A 23 16.25 -14.71 28.51
CA ALA A 23 16.76 -15.31 27.29
C ALA A 23 15.66 -15.70 26.28
N ALA A 24 14.45 -16.03 26.74
CA ALA A 24 13.30 -16.23 25.85
C ALA A 24 12.80 -14.92 25.26
N ALA A 25 12.77 -13.84 26.05
CA ALA A 25 12.38 -12.51 25.60
C ALA A 25 13.37 -11.95 24.55
N GLU A 26 14.68 -12.07 24.78
CA GLU A 26 15.71 -11.69 23.80
C GLU A 26 15.58 -12.47 22.49
N ARG A 27 15.36 -13.80 22.58
CA ARG A 27 15.13 -14.63 21.39
C ARG A 27 13.87 -14.22 20.62
N ALA A 28 12.79 -13.88 21.33
CA ALA A 28 11.57 -13.39 20.70
C ALA A 28 11.79 -12.02 20.02
N ILE A 29 12.53 -11.11 20.65
CA ILE A 29 12.88 -9.81 20.04
C ILE A 29 13.67 -10.04 18.76
N HIS A 30 14.72 -10.85 18.77
CA HIS A 30 15.51 -11.13 17.57
C HIS A 30 14.71 -11.84 16.46
N HIS A 31 13.72 -12.65 16.82
CA HIS A 31 12.90 -13.40 15.85
C HIS A 31 11.81 -12.55 15.20
N TYR A 32 11.14 -11.69 15.98
CA TYR A 32 10.01 -10.89 15.51
C TYR A 32 10.39 -9.46 15.10
N LEU A 33 11.49 -8.93 15.63
CA LEU A 33 12.09 -7.66 15.26
C LEU A 33 13.55 -7.92 14.83
N PRO A 34 13.78 -8.47 13.62
CA PRO A 34 15.13 -8.57 13.11
C PRO A 34 15.78 -7.18 13.16
N PRO A 35 17.06 -7.09 13.61
CA PRO A 35 17.76 -5.82 13.59
C PRO A 35 17.68 -5.25 12.17
N SER A 36 17.32 -3.98 12.06
CA SER A 36 17.39 -3.29 10.77
C SER A 36 18.82 -3.47 10.26
N ASP A 37 18.99 -4.10 9.11
CA ASP A 37 20.28 -4.13 8.46
C ASP A 37 20.61 -2.67 8.11
N ASP A 38 21.48 -2.04 8.91
CA ASP A 38 22.04 -0.72 8.58
C ASP A 38 22.83 -0.76 7.25
N ASN A 39 23.08 -1.96 6.71
CA ASN A 39 23.65 -2.24 5.39
C ASN A 39 22.63 -2.69 4.34
N ALA A 40 21.34 -2.76 4.64
CA ALA A 40 20.33 -2.90 3.60
C ALA A 40 20.39 -1.61 2.79
N ALA A 41 20.67 -1.75 1.49
CA ALA A 41 20.71 -0.60 0.58
C ALA A 41 19.44 0.23 0.83
N PRO A 42 19.58 1.54 1.09
CA PRO A 42 18.42 2.40 1.23
C PRO A 42 17.55 2.16 0.02
N VAL A 43 16.28 1.79 0.23
CA VAL A 43 15.33 1.83 -0.86
C VAL A 43 15.22 3.31 -1.17
N ASP A 44 15.96 3.78 -2.17
CA ASP A 44 16.03 5.17 -2.59
C ASP A 44 14.61 5.61 -2.98
N HIS A 45 13.86 6.10 -2.00
CA HIS A 45 12.64 6.83 -2.25
C HIS A 45 13.12 8.25 -2.51
N PRO A 46 13.09 8.74 -3.77
CA PRO A 46 13.50 10.09 -4.05
C PRO A 46 12.67 11.02 -3.16
N PRO A 47 13.30 11.88 -2.34
CA PRO A 47 12.59 12.78 -1.46
C PRO A 47 11.80 13.76 -2.33
N GLY A 48 10.48 13.55 -2.46
CA GLY A 48 9.61 14.37 -3.31
C GLY A 48 8.34 13.72 -3.85
N ASN A 49 8.18 12.41 -3.80
CA ASN A 49 6.96 11.78 -4.31
C ASN A 49 5.83 11.77 -3.26
N LEU A 50 4.75 12.51 -3.52
CA LEU A 50 3.50 12.41 -2.75
C LEU A 50 2.76 11.09 -3.00
N PHE A 51 2.96 10.48 -4.17
CA PHE A 51 2.35 9.20 -4.55
C PHE A 51 3.40 8.27 -5.16
N SER A 52 3.32 6.97 -4.85
CA SER A 52 4.12 5.92 -5.45
C SER A 52 3.28 4.68 -5.71
N VAL A 53 3.66 3.90 -6.73
CA VAL A 53 3.11 2.55 -6.94
C VAL A 53 4.02 1.58 -6.20
N SER A 54 3.44 0.73 -5.35
CA SER A 54 4.21 -0.26 -4.60
C SER A 54 4.83 -1.28 -5.56
N PRO A 55 6.13 -1.62 -5.42
CA PRO A 55 6.85 -2.48 -6.37
C PRO A 55 6.35 -3.93 -6.38
N ASN A 56 5.59 -4.34 -5.36
CA ASN A 56 5.11 -5.72 -5.18
C ASN A 56 3.64 -5.90 -5.58
N ILE A 57 3.02 -4.91 -6.22
CA ILE A 57 1.66 -5.06 -6.75
C ILE A 57 1.72 -5.88 -8.03
N ASP A 58 0.82 -6.85 -8.15
CA ASP A 58 0.72 -7.70 -9.33
C ASP A 58 0.11 -6.94 -10.52
N THR A 59 0.42 -7.42 -11.73
CA THR A 59 -0.02 -6.78 -12.97
C THR A 59 -1.54 -6.74 -13.11
N GLU A 60 -2.27 -7.74 -12.59
CA GLU A 60 -3.74 -7.76 -12.65
C GLU A 60 -4.33 -6.62 -11.83
N THR A 61 -3.85 -6.43 -10.60
CA THR A 61 -4.24 -5.31 -9.74
C THR A 61 -3.90 -3.95 -10.38
N LEU A 62 -2.73 -3.82 -11.01
CA LEU A 62 -2.36 -2.58 -11.72
C LEU A 62 -3.30 -2.28 -12.89
N LEU A 63 -3.64 -3.30 -13.68
CA LEU A 63 -4.53 -3.17 -14.83
C LEU A 63 -5.98 -2.90 -14.40
N ALA A 64 -6.46 -3.55 -13.34
CA ALA A 64 -7.78 -3.30 -12.77
C ALA A 64 -7.90 -1.84 -12.29
N ASN A 65 -6.91 -1.34 -11.55
CA ASN A 65 -6.90 0.05 -11.12
C ASN A 65 -6.81 1.03 -12.31
N ALA A 66 -6.04 0.69 -13.35
CA ALA A 66 -5.99 1.49 -14.57
C ALA A 66 -7.35 1.52 -15.30
N ALA A 67 -8.07 0.40 -15.36
CA ALA A 67 -9.42 0.33 -15.92
C ALA A 67 -10.40 1.23 -15.15
N GLU A 68 -10.36 1.21 -13.82
CA GLU A 68 -11.19 2.09 -12.98
C GLU A 68 -10.87 3.59 -13.17
N HIS A 69 -9.59 3.94 -13.36
CA HIS A 69 -9.19 5.30 -13.68
C HIS A 69 -9.75 5.76 -15.04
N LEU A 70 -9.72 4.88 -16.05
CA LEU A 70 -10.26 5.18 -17.37
C LEU A 70 -11.78 5.33 -17.33
N ASP A 71 -12.49 4.50 -16.56
CA ASP A 71 -13.93 4.64 -16.37
C ASP A 71 -14.29 5.96 -15.68
N SER A 72 -13.56 6.33 -14.62
CA SER A 72 -13.72 7.64 -13.96
C SER A 72 -13.46 8.80 -14.92
N ALA A 73 -12.39 8.71 -15.73
CA ALA A 73 -12.07 9.73 -16.72
C ALA A 73 -13.16 9.83 -17.80
N ASN A 74 -13.73 8.71 -18.24
CA ASN A 74 -14.82 8.65 -19.20
C ASN A 74 -16.09 9.33 -18.66
N GLN A 75 -16.45 9.07 -17.39
CA GLN A 75 -17.58 9.74 -16.75
C GLN A 75 -17.38 11.26 -16.66
N ILE A 76 -16.16 11.71 -16.34
CA ILE A 76 -15.80 13.14 -16.30
C ILE A 76 -15.91 13.77 -17.68
N THR A 77 -15.32 13.16 -18.71
CA THR A 77 -15.34 13.71 -20.08
C THR A 77 -16.75 13.68 -20.66
N ALA A 78 -17.53 12.63 -20.42
CA ALA A 78 -18.94 12.56 -20.80
C ALA A 78 -19.74 13.71 -20.18
N THR A 79 -19.58 13.92 -18.88
CA THR A 79 -20.26 15.02 -18.15
C THR A 79 -19.87 16.37 -18.74
N LEU A 80 -18.56 16.62 -18.90
CA LEU A 80 -18.05 17.87 -19.44
C LEU A 80 -18.47 18.09 -20.90
N ALA A 81 -18.58 17.03 -21.70
CA ALA A 81 -19.05 17.10 -23.07
C ALA A 81 -20.52 17.56 -23.15
N PHE A 82 -21.35 17.38 -22.12
CA PHE A 82 -22.70 17.96 -22.09
C PHE A 82 -22.68 19.48 -21.84
N ASP A 83 -21.79 19.94 -20.96
CA ASP A 83 -21.75 21.33 -20.48
C ASP A 83 -21.08 22.32 -21.43
N LEU A 84 -20.23 21.86 -22.35
CA LEU A 84 -19.45 22.72 -23.25
C LEU A 84 -20.13 22.96 -24.60
N GLU A 85 -20.07 24.17 -25.13
CA GLU A 85 -20.46 24.44 -26.52
C GLU A 85 -19.37 24.06 -27.55
N ASP A 86 -19.72 24.06 -28.84
CA ASP A 86 -18.76 23.87 -29.92
C ASP A 86 -17.79 25.08 -29.98
N PRO A 87 -16.47 24.89 -30.21
CA PRO A 87 -15.76 23.68 -30.62
C PRO A 87 -15.19 22.83 -29.46
N HIS A 88 -15.31 23.29 -28.22
CA HIS A 88 -14.73 22.62 -27.06
C HIS A 88 -15.37 21.25 -26.80
N ARG A 89 -16.68 21.13 -27.07
CA ARG A 89 -17.38 19.84 -27.08
C ARG A 89 -16.69 18.81 -27.96
N ALA A 90 -16.34 19.17 -29.20
CA ALA A 90 -15.68 18.28 -30.14
C ALA A 90 -14.28 17.84 -29.64
N ILE A 91 -13.55 18.73 -28.97
CA ILE A 91 -12.25 18.39 -28.36
C ILE A 91 -12.43 17.37 -27.24
N ILE A 92 -13.38 17.59 -26.32
CA ILE A 92 -13.64 16.64 -25.22
C ILE A 92 -14.12 15.29 -25.73
N LEU A 93 -14.99 15.27 -26.75
CA LEU A 93 -15.40 14.02 -27.39
C LEU A 93 -14.21 13.28 -28.02
N GLY A 94 -13.25 14.00 -28.61
CA GLY A 94 -12.00 13.42 -29.10
C GLY A 94 -11.15 12.81 -27.97
N ILE A 95 -11.07 13.46 -26.81
CA ILE A 95 -10.39 12.91 -25.62
C ILE A 95 -11.13 11.67 -25.11
N GLN A 96 -12.46 11.71 -25.04
CA GLN A 96 -13.28 10.58 -24.64
C GLN A 96 -13.05 9.37 -25.56
N GLN A 97 -12.96 9.57 -26.87
CA GLN A 97 -12.62 8.52 -27.82
C GLN A 97 -11.25 7.88 -27.54
N LEU A 98 -10.22 8.68 -27.16
CA LEU A 98 -8.91 8.15 -26.78
C LEU A 98 -8.95 7.35 -25.47
N ILE A 99 -9.79 7.78 -24.52
CA ILE A 99 -10.03 7.04 -23.26
C ILE A 99 -10.68 5.69 -23.56
N ASP A 100 -11.74 5.65 -24.37
CA ASP A 100 -12.42 4.42 -24.77
C ASP A 100 -11.47 3.43 -25.47
N LEU A 101 -10.66 3.93 -26.40
CA LEU A 101 -9.66 3.10 -27.09
C LEU A 101 -8.60 2.56 -26.13
N SER A 102 -8.18 3.37 -25.14
CA SER A 102 -7.24 2.94 -24.11
C SER A 102 -7.85 1.88 -23.20
N ALA A 103 -9.14 1.98 -22.87
CA ALA A 103 -9.86 0.99 -22.07
C ALA A 103 -9.90 -0.38 -22.77
N LEU A 104 -10.09 -0.41 -24.10
CA LEU A 104 -10.02 -1.65 -24.88
C LEU A 104 -8.64 -2.30 -24.82
N LEU A 105 -7.57 -1.51 -24.87
CA LEU A 105 -6.19 -2.02 -24.74
C LEU A 105 -5.94 -2.59 -23.34
N VAL A 106 -6.39 -1.91 -22.28
CA VAL A 106 -6.26 -2.37 -20.89
C VAL A 106 -7.07 -3.66 -20.67
N ALA A 107 -8.32 -3.71 -21.14
CA ALA A 107 -9.14 -4.92 -21.05
C ALA A 107 -8.45 -6.10 -21.75
N ARG A 108 -7.91 -5.88 -22.96
CA ARG A 108 -7.16 -6.91 -23.68
C ARG A 108 -5.90 -7.36 -22.95
N ALA A 109 -5.20 -6.46 -22.26
CA ALA A 109 -4.03 -6.79 -21.44
C ALA A 109 -4.44 -7.59 -20.19
N GLN A 110 -5.57 -7.25 -19.56
CA GLN A 110 -6.08 -7.95 -18.39
C GLN A 110 -6.44 -9.40 -18.72
N GLU A 111 -7.06 -9.64 -19.88
CA GLU A 111 -7.29 -11.00 -20.41
C GLU A 111 -6.00 -11.81 -20.63
N GLN A 112 -4.85 -11.18 -20.88
CA GLN A 112 -3.57 -11.89 -21.04
C GLN A 112 -3.01 -12.36 -19.70
N VAL A 113 -3.24 -11.58 -18.64
CA VAL A 113 -2.75 -11.85 -17.30
C VAL A 113 -3.68 -12.81 -16.56
N ALA A 114 -4.98 -12.68 -16.77
CA ALA A 114 -6.02 -13.55 -16.22
C ALA A 114 -6.86 -14.16 -17.36
N PRO A 115 -6.31 -15.12 -18.13
CA PRO A 115 -7.08 -15.78 -19.17
C PRO A 115 -8.27 -16.47 -18.52
N ALA A 116 -9.48 -16.19 -19.03
CA ALA A 116 -10.67 -16.91 -18.62
C ALA A 116 -10.38 -18.41 -18.74
N ALA A 117 -10.50 -19.15 -17.64
CA ALA A 117 -10.36 -20.59 -17.65
C ALA A 117 -11.31 -21.13 -18.72
N SER A 118 -10.73 -21.63 -19.81
CA SER A 118 -11.51 -22.16 -20.93
C SER A 118 -12.41 -23.26 -20.37
N PRO A 119 -13.74 -23.22 -20.57
CA PRO A 119 -14.59 -24.38 -20.34
C PRO A 119 -14.29 -25.37 -21.48
N ALA A 120 -13.16 -26.07 -21.37
CA ALA A 120 -12.86 -27.16 -22.26
C ALA A 120 -13.56 -28.43 -21.76
N THR A 121 -14.21 -29.11 -22.71
CA THR A 121 -14.64 -30.52 -22.73
C THR A 121 -15.95 -30.89 -22.02
N ALA A 122 -17.02 -30.99 -22.81
CA ALA A 122 -17.97 -32.11 -22.80
C ALA A 122 -18.34 -32.45 -24.25
#